data_AF-A0AAQ0ZN49-F1
#
_entry.id   AF-A0AAQ0ZN49-F1
#
_cell.length_a   1.000
_cell.length_b   1.000
_cell.length_c   1.000
_cell.angle_alpha   90.00
_cell.angle_beta   90.00
_cell.angle_gamma   90.00
#
_symmetry.space_group_name_H-M   'P 1'
#
loop_
_entity.id
_entity.type
_entity.pdbx_description
1 polymer ?
#
loop_
_entity_poly.entity_id
_entity_poly.type
_entity_poly.pdbx_seq_one_letter_code
_entity_poly.pdbx_strand_id
1 'polypeptide(L)'
;MRAREWFTDTLAQTLLVDTHTERGPGAQWNQWASDNAKVVADATLGCSGCPPDTDALIQRVASIHQTAITENETSTVTPDTTVWVTLTKGGDQ
;
A
#
# COMPACT_ATOMS: atom_id res chain seq x y z
N MET A 1 -3.06 5.19 15.86
CA MET A 1 -3.40 4.52 14.58
C MET A 1 -4.57 3.55 14.79
N ARG A 2 -5.71 3.77 14.12
CA ARG A 2 -6.90 2.88 14.21
C ARG A 2 -6.89 1.70 13.22
N ALA A 3 -5.87 1.56 12.37
CA ALA A 3 -5.81 0.53 11.33
C ALA A 3 -5.03 -0.76 11.72
N ARG A 4 -4.60 -0.88 12.98
CA ARG A 4 -3.71 -1.97 13.43
C ARG A 4 -4.35 -3.35 13.31
N GLU A 5 -5.69 -3.43 13.36
CA GLU A 5 -6.44 -4.68 13.23
C GLU A 5 -6.41 -5.30 11.82
N TRP A 6 -5.96 -4.53 10.81
CA TRP A 6 -5.85 -5.01 9.43
C TRP A 6 -4.42 -5.27 8.98
N PHE A 7 -3.43 -5.13 9.86
CA PHE A 7 -2.03 -5.40 9.55
C PHE A 7 -1.60 -6.78 10.01
N THR A 8 -0.72 -7.41 9.26
CA THR A 8 0.02 -8.58 9.74
C THR A 8 0.90 -8.15 10.93
N ASP A 9 1.15 -9.07 11.87
CA ASP A 9 1.94 -8.76 13.08
C ASP A 9 3.31 -8.15 12.74
N THR A 10 3.94 -8.63 11.67
CA THR A 10 5.22 -8.10 11.16
C THR A 10 5.09 -6.64 10.69
N LEU A 11 4.05 -6.33 9.93
CA LEU A 11 3.81 -4.97 9.43
C LEU A 11 3.44 -4.02 10.58
N ALA A 12 2.62 -4.49 11.52
CA ALA A 12 2.26 -3.73 12.72
C ALA A 12 3.47 -3.40 13.60
N GLN A 13 4.46 -4.29 13.68
CA GLN A 13 5.71 -4.04 14.41
C GLN A 13 6.63 -3.04 13.70
N THR A 14 6.60 -3.00 12.37
CA THR A 14 7.46 -2.08 11.59
C THR A 14 6.96 -0.63 11.67
N LEU A 15 5.65 -0.44 11.87
CA LEU A 15 5.01 0.87 12.05
C LEU A 15 5.21 1.50 13.45
N LEU A 16 5.90 0.82 14.37
CA LEU A 16 6.25 1.34 15.70
C LEU A 16 7.53 2.18 15.71
N VAL A 17 8.19 2.34 14.55
CA VAL A 17 9.41 3.16 14.43
C VAL A 17 9.02 4.63 14.33
N ASP A 18 9.67 5.46 15.14
CA ASP A 18 9.39 6.90 15.33
C ASP A 18 9.56 7.69 14.01
N THR A 19 8.45 8.13 13.40
CA THR A 19 8.39 8.66 12.02
C THR A 19 8.75 10.15 11.89
N HIS A 20 9.43 10.74 12.87
CA HIS A 20 9.55 12.21 12.96
C HIS A 20 10.42 12.87 11.87
N THR A 21 11.11 12.09 11.03
CA THR A 21 11.95 12.57 9.92
C THR A 21 11.66 11.87 8.59
N GLU A 22 10.47 11.28 8.42
CA GLU A 22 10.16 10.56 7.19
C GLU A 22 10.01 11.51 5.99
N ARG A 23 10.80 11.24 4.94
CA ARG A 23 10.47 11.63 3.56
C ARG A 23 10.03 10.37 2.84
N GLY A 24 8.77 10.33 2.42
CA GLY A 24 8.19 9.18 1.73
C GLY A 24 6.69 9.08 1.99
N PRO A 25 6.04 7.99 1.55
CA PRO A 25 4.59 7.82 1.67
C PRO A 25 4.08 7.98 3.11
N GLY A 26 4.83 7.53 4.12
CA GLY A 26 4.44 7.62 5.54
C GLY A 26 4.17 9.04 6.05
N ALA A 27 4.96 10.03 5.62
CA ALA A 27 4.73 11.43 5.98
C ALA A 27 3.45 12.00 5.34
N GLN A 28 3.13 11.61 4.10
CA GLN A 28 1.86 11.99 3.45
C GLN A 28 0.65 11.36 4.17
N TRP A 29 0.77 10.12 4.62
CA TRP A 29 -0.30 9.44 5.39
C TRP A 29 -0.60 10.14 6.71
N ASN A 30 0.42 10.63 7.42
CA ASN A 30 0.21 11.39 8.65
C ASN A 30 -0.54 12.70 8.40
N GLN A 31 -0.22 13.40 7.31
CA GLN A 31 -0.93 14.61 6.91
C GLN A 31 -2.39 14.30 6.55
N TRP A 32 -2.64 13.31 5.70
CA TRP A 32 -4.00 12.89 5.33
C TRP A 32 -4.83 12.43 6.54
N ALA A 33 -4.21 11.75 7.51
CA ALA A 33 -4.88 11.39 8.75
C ALA A 33 -5.25 12.62 9.58
N SER A 34 -4.36 13.63 9.66
CA SER A 34 -4.65 14.90 10.33
C SER A 34 -5.77 15.67 9.63
N ASP A 35 -5.83 15.62 8.30
CA ASP A 35 -6.82 16.32 7.48
C ASP A 35 -8.13 15.54 7.32
N ASN A 36 -8.26 14.39 8.00
CA ASN A 36 -9.39 13.47 7.91
C ASN A 36 -9.73 13.11 6.45
N ALA A 37 -8.69 12.91 5.64
CA ALA A 37 -8.82 12.63 4.22
C ALA A 37 -9.38 11.22 3.95
N LYS A 38 -10.23 11.11 2.95
CA LYS A 38 -10.59 9.84 2.31
C LYS A 38 -9.58 9.55 1.21
N VAL A 39 -8.89 8.42 1.30
CA VAL A 39 -8.00 7.95 0.23
C VAL A 39 -8.73 6.92 -0.63
N VAL A 40 -8.79 7.17 -1.93
CA VAL A 40 -9.26 6.21 -2.95
C VAL A 40 -8.04 5.71 -3.70
N ALA A 41 -7.91 4.40 -3.85
CA ALA A 41 -6.79 3.77 -4.54
C ALA A 41 -7.32 2.76 -5.56
N ASP A 42 -6.93 2.95 -6.82
CA ASP A 42 -7.20 2.03 -7.91
C ASP A 42 -5.94 1.21 -8.18
N ALA A 43 -6.02 -0.10 -7.92
CA ALA A 43 -4.91 -1.02 -8.12
C ALA A 43 -5.13 -1.84 -9.40
N THR A 44 -4.22 -1.72 -10.36
CA THR A 44 -4.20 -2.55 -11.56
C THR A 44 -3.12 -3.61 -11.44
N LEU A 45 -3.51 -4.88 -11.50
CA LEU A 45 -2.59 -6.01 -11.50
C LEU A 45 -2.22 -6.38 -12.93
N GLY A 46 -0.93 -6.35 -13.22
CA GLY A 46 -0.37 -6.75 -14.50
C GLY A 46 0.73 -7.80 -14.33
N CYS A 47 1.22 -8.27 -15.47
CA CYS A 47 2.35 -9.17 -15.50
C CYS A 47 3.35 -8.82 -16.60
N SER A 48 4.03 -7.68 -16.45
CA SER A 48 5.12 -7.30 -17.33
C SER A 48 6.43 -7.94 -16.84
N GLY A 49 6.80 -9.07 -17.45
CA GLY A 49 8.06 -9.76 -17.14
C GLY A 49 8.04 -10.59 -15.85
N CYS A 50 6.87 -10.99 -15.34
CA CYS A 50 6.88 -11.94 -14.24
C CYS A 50 7.39 -13.30 -14.72
N PRO A 51 8.09 -14.03 -13.86
CA PRO A 51 8.32 -15.46 -14.05
C PRO A 51 7.00 -16.21 -14.26
N PRO A 52 7.05 -17.39 -14.91
CA PRO A 52 5.90 -18.27 -15.02
C PRO A 52 5.30 -18.59 -13.65
N ASP A 53 3.97 -18.66 -13.59
CA ASP A 53 3.27 -19.08 -12.39
C ASP A 53 3.60 -20.53 -12.03
N THR A 54 3.56 -20.81 -10.73
CA THR A 54 3.66 -22.17 -10.19
C THR A 54 2.49 -22.42 -9.24
N ASP A 55 2.22 -23.70 -8.92
CA ASP A 55 1.14 -24.08 -7.99
C ASP A 55 1.31 -23.49 -6.57
N ALA A 56 2.52 -23.07 -6.21
CA ALA A 56 2.85 -22.55 -4.89
C ALA A 56 3.06 -21.03 -4.86
N LEU A 57 3.41 -20.42 -6.01
CA LEU A 57 3.87 -19.05 -6.08
C LEU A 57 3.48 -18.39 -7.40
N ILE A 58 2.88 -17.21 -7.28
CA ILE A 58 2.50 -16.32 -8.37
C ILE A 58 3.13 -14.96 -8.13
N GLN A 59 3.77 -14.39 -9.16
CA GLN A 59 4.34 -13.04 -9.10
C GLN A 59 3.59 -12.11 -10.05
N ARG A 60 3.24 -10.93 -9.57
CA ARG A 60 2.55 -9.88 -10.32
C ARG A 60 3.19 -8.52 -10.05
N VAL A 61 2.91 -7.57 -10.92
CA VAL A 61 3.20 -6.16 -10.67
C VAL A 61 1.86 -5.46 -10.44
N ALA A 62 1.74 -4.71 -9.36
CA ALA A 62 0.60 -3.85 -9.11
C ALA A 62 1.00 -2.39 -9.34
N SER A 63 0.26 -1.69 -10.20
CA SER A 63 0.31 -0.23 -10.29
C SER A 63 -0.85 0.33 -9.49
N ILE A 64 -0.56 1.24 -8.57
CA ILE A 64 -1.52 1.82 -7.64
C ILE A 64 -1.60 3.31 -7.93
N HIS A 65 -2.76 3.72 -8.46
CA HIS A 65 -3.13 5.11 -8.61
C HIS A 65 -3.90 5.54 -7.36
N GLN A 66 -3.51 6.65 -6.72
CA GLN A 66 -4.12 7.08 -5.47
C GLN A 66 -4.60 8.51 -5.58
N THR A 67 -5.74 8.78 -4.95
CA THR A 67 -6.30 10.13 -4.79
C THR A 67 -6.70 10.33 -3.35
N ALA A 68 -6.20 11.41 -2.73
CA ALA A 68 -6.60 11.85 -1.41
C ALA A 68 -7.67 12.94 -1.54
N ILE A 69 -8.75 12.79 -0.78
CA ILE A 69 -9.91 13.69 -0.81
C ILE A 69 -10.11 14.24 0.60
N THR A 70 -9.94 15.53 0.78
CA THR A 70 -10.30 16.26 2.01
C THR A 70 -11.57 17.05 1.77
N GLU A 71 -12.05 17.80 2.77
CA GLU A 71 -13.20 18.69 2.61
C GLU A 71 -12.97 19.77 1.54
N ASN A 72 -11.72 20.24 1.43
CA ASN A 72 -11.37 21.40 0.60
C ASN A 72 -10.73 21.04 -0.72
N GLU A 73 -10.20 19.83 -0.85
CA GLU A 73 -9.25 19.48 -1.90
C GLU A 73 -9.39 18.01 -2.33
N THR A 74 -9.14 17.77 -3.62
CA THR A 74 -8.89 16.44 -4.16
C THR A 74 -7.54 16.45 -4.85
N SER A 75 -6.62 15.63 -4.35
CA SER A 75 -5.23 15.58 -4.81
C SER A 75 -4.85 14.18 -5.26
N THR A 76 -4.47 14.07 -6.53
CA THR A 76 -3.89 12.86 -7.10
C THR A 76 -2.44 12.71 -6.64
N VAL A 77 -2.10 11.52 -6.17
CA VAL A 77 -0.74 11.18 -5.76
C VAL A 77 0.06 10.81 -7.01
N THR A 78 1.13 11.56 -7.25
CA THR A 78 2.03 11.31 -8.38
C THR A 78 3.48 11.17 -7.92
N PRO A 79 4.26 10.23 -8.49
CA PRO A 79 3.86 9.26 -9.50
C PRO A 79 3.01 8.12 -8.91
N ASP A 80 2.39 7.32 -9.79
CA ASP A 80 1.75 6.07 -9.39
C ASP A 80 2.75 5.17 -8.65
N THR A 81 2.27 4.48 -7.62
CA THR A 81 3.10 3.56 -6.86
C THR A 81 3.08 2.19 -7.55
N THR A 82 4.25 1.71 -7.98
CA THR A 82 4.39 0.36 -8.56
C THR A 82 5.05 -0.57 -7.55
N VAL A 83 4.42 -1.72 -7.27
CA VAL A 83 4.95 -2.73 -6.35
C VAL A 83 4.98 -4.11 -6.97
N TRP A 84 5.94 -4.93 -6.55
CA TRP A 84 5.94 -6.37 -6.81
C TRP A 84 5.05 -7.09 -5.80
N VAL A 85 4.10 -7.87 -6.30
CA VAL A 85 3.18 -8.68 -5.50
C VAL A 85 3.59 -10.13 -5.64
N THR A 86 3.87 -10.79 -4.52
CA THR A 86 4.07 -12.24 -4.47
C THR A 86 2.89 -12.86 -3.74
N LEU A 87 2.15 -13.72 -4.42
CA LEU A 87 1.11 -14.52 -3.82
C LEU A 87 1.66 -15.93 -3.61
N THR A 88 1.63 -16.40 -2.37
CA THR A 88 1.97 -17.77 -2.02
C THR A 88 0.71 -18.52 -1.63
N LYS A 89 0.59 -19.77 -2.08
CA LYS A 89 -0.46 -20.65 -1.58
C LYS A 89 -0.12 -21.00 -0.12
N GLY A 90 -0.84 -20.40 0.83
CA GLY A 90 -0.81 -20.85 2.23
C GLY A 90 -1.28 -22.29 2.27
N GLY A 91 -0.48 -23.19 2.86
CA GLY A 91 -0.82 -24.59 2.99
C GLY A 91 -2.14 -24.74 3.75
N ASP A 92 -2.95 -25.72 3.34
CA ASP A 92 -4.09 -26.19 4.14
C ASP A 92 -3.56 -26.61 5.51
N GLN A 93 -3.82 -25.81 6.54
CA GLN A 93 -3.77 -26.25 7.93
C GLN A 93 -4.81 -25.52 8.77
#